data_AF-A0A836CR26-F1
#
_entry.id   AF-A0A836CR26-F1
#
_cell.length_a   1.000
_cell.length_b   1.000
_cell.length_c   1.000
_cell.angle_alpha   90.00
_cell.angle_beta   90.00
_cell.angle_gamma   90.00
#
_symmetry.space_group_name_H-M   'P 1'
#
loop_
_entity.id
_entity.type
_entity.pdbx_description
1 polymer ?
#
loop_
_entity_poly.entity_id
_entity_poly.type
_entity_poly.pdbx_seq_one_letter_code
_entity_poly.pdbx_strand_id
1 'polypeptide(L)'
;MKGSNGAEAAVGAAAAGAGSADAATAISVASEATPSAGHSPAFTKFMRGFWDLATSNSPARQGAAFAVVQHLSDPNVPQKDVDYAVVRLLRGICSSREAARQGFATCLAEALLCLSEEQISTADMRDRLFEATKYNGSLKGQEERDACFGRLFGCAAIARSGRLGNSDANADVAVQLLQAVVELHRMRHWLRQVTVEAALDIAKELPDALLLSKGVPLLQQMLRPAATVSDGDAAAGEDASTPPLEDMQADQLSLAFGLHALLRERDLLESDSMALHKSMRRRHLITAGRGAALLEALKQSTRAFPRLHSVWGRIWDDLGLTLPRPDAISDKRLRYLKDFWTTVVDEGLADGTHTTKGSALLLVSQVLRRAPPAAVPVVISGGIIRLLLNHAGKEGATLHAMARSLLAGVSAATTDSADVQVALAASLLQKGGPRFDARTGTRTVAELLEYLDAASVLKHVEFLKAVARGGEAVEALEADEPDANNTEVRWALSD
;
A
#
# COMPACT_ATOMS: atom_id res chain seq x y z
N MET A 1 -23.88 38.47 -56.11
CA MET A 1 -23.84 38.00 -57.50
C MET A 1 -22.47 37.40 -57.78
N LYS A 2 -22.44 36.09 -58.09
CA LYS A 2 -21.42 35.28 -58.82
C LYS A 2 -19.97 35.43 -58.33
N GLY A 3 -19.34 34.45 -57.67
CA GLY A 3 -18.98 33.11 -58.15
C GLY A 3 -17.45 33.09 -58.34
N SER A 4 -16.66 32.19 -57.76
CA SER A 4 -16.65 30.75 -58.06
C SER A 4 -16.13 29.90 -56.91
N ASN A 5 -16.73 28.71 -56.78
CA ASN A 5 -16.20 27.51 -56.16
C ASN A 5 -15.53 26.64 -57.24
N GLY A 6 -14.61 25.76 -56.83
CA GLY A 6 -14.13 24.61 -57.62
C GLY A 6 -12.64 24.36 -57.35
N ALA A 7 -12.26 23.60 -56.31
CA ALA A 7 -12.23 22.13 -56.24
C ALA A 7 -11.06 21.52 -57.03
N GLU A 8 -10.03 21.07 -56.31
CA GLU A 8 -9.42 19.73 -56.49
C GLU A 8 -8.46 19.45 -55.32
N ALA A 9 -8.92 18.60 -54.40
CA ALA A 9 -8.10 18.03 -53.34
C ALA A 9 -7.40 16.79 -53.90
N ALA A 10 -6.09 16.90 -54.14
CA ALA A 10 -5.25 15.77 -54.47
C ALA A 10 -4.91 14.98 -53.20
N VAL A 11 -5.25 13.69 -53.25
CA VAL A 11 -4.90 12.66 -52.29
C VAL A 11 -3.37 12.46 -52.31
N GLY A 12 -2.70 12.85 -51.23
CA GLY A 12 -1.27 12.59 -51.02
C GLY A 12 -1.07 11.59 -49.89
N ALA A 13 -0.84 10.33 -50.25
CA ALA A 13 -0.34 9.31 -49.33
C ALA A 13 1.07 9.69 -48.86
N ALA A 14 1.25 9.93 -47.56
CA ALA A 14 2.57 10.12 -46.96
C ALA A 14 3.02 8.80 -46.33
N ALA A 15 4.00 8.19 -47.02
CA ALA A 15 4.73 7.01 -46.61
C ALA A 15 5.58 7.27 -45.35
N ALA A 16 5.84 6.18 -44.63
CA ALA A 16 6.78 6.07 -43.54
C ALA A 16 8.20 6.53 -43.93
N GLY A 17 8.88 7.23 -43.02
CA GLY A 17 10.30 7.53 -43.13
C GLY A 17 10.80 8.61 -42.19
N ALA A 18 11.35 8.20 -41.03
CA ALA A 18 12.42 8.85 -40.25
C ALA A 18 12.59 8.01 -38.97
N GLY A 19 13.73 7.41 -38.62
CA GLY A 19 15.09 7.82 -38.89
C GLY A 19 15.56 8.80 -37.81
N SER A 20 15.92 8.32 -36.62
CA SER A 20 16.80 9.06 -35.72
C SER A 20 17.75 8.10 -35.01
N ALA A 21 19.01 8.16 -35.42
CA ALA A 21 20.13 7.49 -34.79
C ALA A 21 20.37 8.08 -33.39
N ASP A 22 20.45 7.19 -32.40
CA ASP A 22 20.93 7.52 -31.06
C ASP A 22 22.43 7.81 -31.11
N ALA A 23 22.79 9.00 -30.63
CA ALA A 23 24.15 9.43 -30.42
C ALA A 23 24.71 8.74 -29.18
N ALA A 24 25.46 7.66 -29.41
CA ALA A 24 26.42 7.12 -28.47
C ALA A 24 27.60 8.08 -28.33
N THR A 25 27.96 8.44 -27.10
CA THR A 25 29.35 8.80 -26.79
C THR A 25 29.78 8.17 -25.47
N ALA A 26 30.79 7.33 -25.62
CA ALA A 26 31.49 6.54 -24.63
C ALA A 26 32.23 7.38 -23.58
N ILE A 27 32.25 6.86 -22.34
CA ILE A 27 33.38 7.03 -21.42
C ILE A 27 33.81 5.64 -20.96
N SER A 28 35.12 5.44 -21.03
CA SER A 28 35.90 4.20 -21.08
C SER A 28 35.49 3.08 -20.12
N VAL A 29 35.13 1.95 -20.73
CA VAL A 29 35.03 0.64 -20.11
C VAL A 29 36.44 0.12 -19.83
N ALA A 30 36.87 0.14 -18.57
CA ALA A 30 37.96 -0.72 -18.12
C ALA A 30 37.39 -2.13 -17.93
N SER A 31 37.71 -3.00 -18.89
CA SER A 31 37.52 -4.46 -18.93
C SER A 31 36.07 -4.98 -18.86
N GLU A 32 35.51 -5.21 -20.04
CA GLU A 32 34.60 -6.32 -20.29
C GLU A 32 35.27 -7.62 -19.86
N ALA A 33 34.80 -8.22 -18.77
CA ALA A 33 34.97 -9.65 -18.59
C ALA A 33 33.88 -10.34 -19.44
N THR A 34 34.22 -10.62 -20.70
CA THR A 34 33.68 -11.82 -21.36
C THR A 34 33.91 -13.01 -20.43
N PRO A 35 32.99 -14.00 -20.36
CA PRO A 35 33.19 -15.16 -19.50
C PRO A 35 34.42 -15.92 -20.01
N SER A 36 35.56 -15.70 -19.39
CA SER A 36 36.75 -16.49 -19.62
C SER A 36 36.46 -17.93 -19.19
N ALA A 37 36.91 -18.88 -20.02
CA ALA A 37 36.89 -20.30 -19.70
C ALA A 37 37.75 -20.53 -18.44
N GLY A 38 37.11 -20.62 -17.26
CA GLY A 38 37.82 -20.80 -16.00
C GLY A 38 37.01 -20.51 -14.72
N HIS A 39 35.86 -19.84 -14.80
CA HIS A 39 35.02 -19.60 -13.63
C HIS A 39 34.12 -20.79 -13.28
N SER A 40 33.88 -21.00 -11.98
CA SER A 40 32.94 -22.03 -11.53
C SER A 40 31.52 -21.74 -12.05
N PRO A 41 30.69 -22.78 -12.27
CA PRO A 41 29.29 -22.58 -12.66
C PRO A 41 28.49 -21.69 -11.69
N ALA A 42 28.83 -21.75 -10.39
CA ALA A 42 28.23 -20.90 -9.37
C ALA A 42 28.60 -19.42 -9.55
N PHE A 43 29.88 -19.12 -9.78
CA PHE A 43 30.34 -17.75 -10.02
C PHE A 43 29.74 -17.15 -11.31
N THR A 44 29.55 -17.97 -12.35
CA THR A 44 28.87 -17.53 -13.57
C THR A 44 27.40 -17.17 -13.31
N LYS A 45 26.70 -17.93 -12.44
CA LYS A 45 25.33 -17.60 -12.02
C LYS A 45 25.27 -16.32 -11.20
N PHE A 46 26.20 -16.12 -10.25
CA PHE A 46 26.35 -14.88 -9.49
C PHE A 46 26.47 -13.66 -10.42
N MET A 47 27.39 -13.73 -11.38
CA MET A 47 27.63 -12.64 -12.33
C MET A 47 26.41 -12.36 -13.24
N ARG A 48 25.76 -13.42 -13.73
CA ARG A 48 24.54 -13.28 -14.55
C ARG A 48 23.37 -12.71 -13.75
N GLY A 49 23.27 -13.04 -12.45
CA GLY A 49 22.21 -12.59 -11.56
C GLY A 49 22.00 -11.07 -11.62
N PHE A 50 23.07 -10.27 -11.63
CA PHE A 50 22.95 -8.81 -11.70
C PHE A 50 22.24 -8.30 -12.96
N TRP A 51 22.33 -9.00 -14.09
CA TRP A 51 21.61 -8.61 -15.30
C TRP A 51 20.12 -8.97 -15.21
N ASP A 52 19.83 -10.15 -14.66
CA ASP A 52 18.48 -10.69 -14.48
C ASP A 52 17.70 -10.01 -13.34
N LEU A 53 18.38 -9.30 -12.42
CA LEU A 53 17.73 -8.46 -11.41
C LEU A 53 16.86 -7.34 -12.02
N ALA A 54 17.16 -6.93 -13.24
CA ALA A 54 16.40 -5.92 -13.98
C ALA A 54 15.36 -6.50 -14.94
N THR A 55 15.01 -7.78 -14.80
CA THR A 55 14.00 -8.43 -15.64
C THR A 55 12.59 -8.18 -15.09
N SER A 56 11.60 -7.97 -15.96
CA SER A 56 10.18 -7.78 -15.58
C SER A 56 9.50 -9.06 -15.07
N ASN A 57 9.94 -10.23 -15.55
CA ASN A 57 9.51 -11.55 -15.07
C ASN A 57 9.88 -11.76 -13.58
N SER A 58 8.86 -11.87 -12.71
CA SER A 58 9.05 -11.94 -11.26
C SER A 58 9.78 -13.21 -10.79
N PRO A 59 9.41 -14.44 -11.22
CA PRO A 59 10.17 -15.65 -10.90
C PRO A 59 11.64 -15.59 -11.33
N ALA A 60 11.93 -15.08 -12.54
CA ALA A 60 13.30 -14.95 -13.02
C ALA A 60 14.12 -13.98 -12.16
N ARG A 61 13.52 -12.84 -11.81
CA ARG A 61 14.14 -11.83 -10.94
C ARG A 61 14.39 -12.35 -9.51
N GLN A 62 13.48 -13.16 -8.98
CA GLN A 62 13.66 -13.84 -7.68
C GLN A 62 14.82 -14.85 -7.73
N GLY A 63 14.88 -15.68 -8.78
CA GLY A 63 15.99 -16.61 -8.98
C GLY A 63 17.34 -15.91 -9.13
N ALA A 64 17.35 -14.73 -9.76
CA ALA A 64 18.54 -13.90 -9.88
C ALA A 64 19.02 -13.35 -8.53
N ALA A 65 18.10 -12.82 -7.71
CA ALA A 65 18.40 -12.37 -6.36
C ALA A 65 18.94 -13.52 -5.50
N PHE A 66 18.29 -14.69 -5.56
CA PHE A 66 18.75 -15.89 -4.85
C PHE A 66 20.17 -16.28 -5.25
N ALA A 67 20.50 -16.29 -6.55
CA ALA A 67 21.84 -16.63 -7.01
C ALA A 67 22.93 -15.66 -6.51
N VAL A 68 22.60 -14.36 -6.41
CA VAL A 68 23.52 -13.35 -5.86
C VAL A 68 23.71 -13.56 -4.36
N VAL A 69 22.61 -13.65 -3.61
CA VAL A 69 22.63 -13.81 -2.15
C VAL A 69 23.28 -15.14 -1.75
N GLN A 70 23.01 -16.22 -2.47
CA GLN A 70 23.62 -17.53 -2.22
C GLN A 70 25.15 -17.48 -2.33
N HIS A 71 25.70 -16.76 -3.30
CA HIS A 71 27.15 -16.56 -3.43
C HIS A 71 27.72 -15.72 -2.28
N LEU A 72 27.02 -14.65 -1.89
CA LEU A 72 27.44 -13.77 -0.80
C LEU A 72 27.28 -14.39 0.60
N SER A 73 26.44 -15.41 0.74
CA SER A 73 26.23 -16.14 1.99
C SER A 73 27.33 -17.19 2.25
N ASP A 74 28.25 -17.43 1.31
CA ASP A 74 29.41 -18.29 1.55
C ASP A 74 30.30 -17.66 2.64
N PRO A 75 30.57 -18.34 3.77
CA PRO A 75 31.44 -17.82 4.83
C PRO A 75 32.86 -17.46 4.35
N ASN A 76 33.29 -18.05 3.22
CA ASN A 76 34.59 -17.80 2.60
C ASN A 76 34.49 -16.93 1.34
N VAL A 77 33.39 -16.20 1.16
CA VAL A 77 33.22 -15.31 0.01
C VAL A 77 34.39 -14.33 -0.08
N PRO A 78 35.07 -14.21 -1.24
CA PRO A 78 36.15 -13.26 -1.38
C PRO A 78 35.67 -11.82 -1.18
N GLN A 79 36.40 -11.01 -0.42
CA GLN A 79 36.04 -9.60 -0.17
C GLN A 79 35.83 -8.79 -1.48
N LYS A 80 36.62 -9.08 -2.52
CA LYS A 80 36.46 -8.47 -3.85
C LYS A 80 35.09 -8.73 -4.48
N ASP A 81 34.47 -9.87 -4.19
CA ASP A 81 33.15 -10.24 -4.72
C ASP A 81 32.06 -9.49 -3.96
N VAL A 82 32.24 -9.29 -2.64
CA VAL A 82 31.39 -8.43 -1.80
C VAL A 82 31.43 -6.99 -2.32
N ASP A 83 32.63 -6.42 -2.48
CA ASP A 83 32.80 -5.05 -2.99
C ASP A 83 32.20 -4.88 -4.38
N TYR A 84 32.42 -5.86 -5.27
CA TYR A 84 31.82 -5.89 -6.59
C TYR A 84 30.30 -5.91 -6.53
N ALA A 85 29.72 -6.78 -5.70
CA ALA A 85 28.28 -6.89 -5.53
C ALA A 85 27.68 -5.58 -5.03
N VAL A 86 28.26 -4.97 -3.99
CA VAL A 86 27.80 -3.69 -3.43
C VAL A 86 27.78 -2.60 -4.49
N VAL A 87 28.86 -2.44 -5.26
CA VAL A 87 28.93 -1.46 -6.36
C VAL A 87 27.86 -1.74 -7.42
N ARG A 88 27.65 -3.01 -7.80
CA ARG A 88 26.66 -3.40 -8.80
C ARG A 88 25.23 -3.17 -8.31
N LEU A 89 24.94 -3.50 -7.06
CA LEU A 89 23.63 -3.31 -6.43
C LEU A 89 23.32 -1.81 -6.35
N LEU A 90 24.23 -0.99 -5.84
CA LEU A 90 24.03 0.47 -5.74
C LEU A 90 23.79 1.11 -7.12
N ARG A 91 24.59 0.77 -8.13
CA ARG A 91 24.37 1.24 -9.51
C ARG A 91 23.02 0.77 -10.06
N GLY A 92 22.62 -0.46 -9.76
CA GLY A 92 21.37 -1.05 -10.21
C GLY A 92 20.12 -0.39 -9.60
N ILE A 93 20.18 0.02 -8.32
CA ILE A 93 19.06 0.74 -7.67
C ILE A 93 18.83 2.11 -8.33
N CYS A 94 19.89 2.77 -8.81
CA CYS A 94 19.79 4.00 -9.59
C CYS A 94 19.35 3.78 -11.04
N SER A 95 19.20 2.53 -11.51
CA SER A 95 18.85 2.28 -12.92
C SER A 95 17.39 2.62 -13.22
N SER A 96 17.17 3.22 -14.40
CA SER A 96 15.85 3.50 -14.96
C SER A 96 15.20 2.29 -15.67
N ARG A 97 15.92 1.15 -15.79
CA ARG A 97 15.39 -0.07 -16.41
C ARG A 97 14.13 -0.57 -15.69
N GLU A 98 13.19 -1.06 -16.48
CA GLU A 98 11.93 -1.63 -15.98
C GLU A 98 12.23 -2.74 -14.96
N ALA A 99 11.62 -2.68 -13.78
CA ALA A 99 11.86 -3.60 -12.66
C ALA A 99 13.26 -3.59 -11.99
N ALA A 100 14.24 -2.81 -12.47
CA ALA A 100 15.58 -2.80 -11.86
C ALA A 100 15.54 -2.40 -10.39
N ARG A 101 14.93 -1.26 -10.06
CA ARG A 101 14.93 -0.71 -8.69
C ARG A 101 14.40 -1.71 -7.66
N GLN A 102 13.31 -2.42 -7.98
CA GLN A 102 12.75 -3.43 -7.07
C GLN A 102 13.65 -4.66 -6.92
N GLY A 103 14.27 -5.15 -8.01
CA GLY A 103 15.16 -6.30 -7.96
C GLY A 103 16.44 -6.01 -7.19
N PHE A 104 17.10 -4.91 -7.54
CA PHE A 104 18.35 -4.51 -6.88
C PHE A 104 18.15 -4.10 -5.43
N ALA A 105 17.08 -3.38 -5.08
CA ALA A 105 16.83 -3.00 -3.68
C ALA A 105 16.50 -4.21 -2.79
N THR A 106 15.72 -5.16 -3.31
CA THR A 106 15.43 -6.41 -2.59
C THR A 106 16.70 -7.23 -2.41
N CYS A 107 17.47 -7.42 -3.49
CA CYS A 107 18.74 -8.15 -3.42
C CYS A 107 19.76 -7.47 -2.48
N LEU A 108 19.80 -6.14 -2.42
CA LEU A 108 20.64 -5.41 -1.47
C LEU A 108 20.21 -5.65 -0.02
N ALA A 109 18.91 -5.61 0.28
CA ALA A 109 18.42 -5.89 1.64
C ALA A 109 18.81 -7.30 2.10
N GLU A 110 18.58 -8.31 1.25
CA GLU A 110 18.93 -9.71 1.53
C GLU A 110 20.44 -9.95 1.61
N ALA A 111 21.22 -9.32 0.72
CA ALA A 111 22.68 -9.40 0.77
C ALA A 111 23.23 -8.80 2.07
N LEU A 112 22.69 -7.67 2.52
CA LEU A 112 23.09 -7.07 3.79
C LEU A 112 22.69 -7.92 4.99
N LEU A 113 21.55 -8.63 4.92
CA LEU A 113 21.11 -9.55 5.96
C LEU A 113 22.10 -10.72 6.16
N CYS A 114 22.72 -11.24 5.08
CA CYS A 114 23.66 -12.35 5.18
C CYS A 114 25.13 -11.93 5.40
N LEU A 115 25.50 -10.70 5.04
CA LEU A 115 26.86 -10.17 5.22
C LEU A 115 27.08 -9.63 6.63
N SER A 116 28.22 -9.98 7.23
CA SER A 116 28.64 -9.50 8.55
C SER A 116 29.08 -8.03 8.57
N GLU A 117 29.19 -7.44 9.77
CA GLU A 117 29.72 -6.08 9.96
C GLU A 117 31.21 -5.98 9.57
N GLU A 118 31.96 -7.08 9.66
CA GLU A 118 33.37 -7.15 9.25
C GLU A 118 33.54 -7.10 7.73
N GLN A 119 32.63 -7.71 6.96
CA GLN A 119 32.67 -7.73 5.50
C GLN A 119 32.24 -6.40 4.89
N ILE A 120 31.19 -5.80 5.42
CA ILE A 120 30.74 -4.45 5.08
C ILE A 120 29.98 -3.89 6.27
N SER A 121 30.47 -2.81 6.86
CA SER A 121 29.79 -2.20 8.00
C SER A 121 28.57 -1.43 7.55
N THR A 122 27.59 -1.27 8.45
CA THR A 122 26.38 -0.48 8.18
C THR A 122 26.73 0.99 7.88
N ALA A 123 27.77 1.52 8.52
CA ALA A 123 28.30 2.86 8.26
C ALA A 123 28.96 2.98 6.88
N ASP A 124 29.80 2.02 6.47
CA ASP A 124 30.42 2.00 5.13
C ASP A 124 29.33 1.88 4.04
N MET A 125 28.34 1.02 4.26
CA MET A 125 27.20 0.89 3.32
C MET A 125 26.42 2.20 3.16
N ARG A 126 26.17 2.92 4.26
CA ARG A 126 25.58 4.28 4.21
C ARG A 126 26.46 5.22 3.39
N ASP A 127 27.77 5.27 3.64
CA ASP A 127 28.67 6.20 2.95
C ASP A 127 28.75 5.91 1.46
N ARG A 128 28.86 4.63 1.07
CA ARG A 128 28.82 4.21 -0.34
C ARG A 128 27.50 4.56 -1.01
N LEU A 129 26.37 4.35 -0.33
CA LEU A 129 25.06 4.77 -0.84
C LEU A 129 25.03 6.29 -1.04
N PHE A 130 25.52 7.04 -0.05
CA PHE A 130 25.45 8.49 -0.04
C PHE A 130 26.30 9.11 -1.14
N GLU A 131 27.47 8.52 -1.41
CA GLU A 131 28.32 8.92 -2.53
C GLU A 131 27.72 8.52 -3.88
N ALA A 132 27.23 7.28 -4.00
CA ALA A 132 26.63 6.78 -5.26
C ALA A 132 25.36 7.54 -5.69
N THR A 133 24.72 8.24 -4.76
CA THR A 133 23.47 8.98 -4.99
C THR A 133 23.63 10.45 -4.63
N LYS A 134 24.84 10.98 -4.71
CA LYS A 134 25.15 12.37 -4.40
C LYS A 134 24.52 13.30 -5.43
N TYR A 135 23.68 14.22 -4.95
CA TYR A 135 23.15 15.30 -5.77
C TYR A 135 24.15 16.45 -5.76
N ASN A 136 24.83 16.68 -6.89
CA ASN A 136 25.39 17.99 -7.17
C ASN A 136 24.34 18.78 -7.99
N GLY A 137 24.25 20.10 -7.83
CA GLY A 137 23.28 20.93 -8.56
C GLY A 137 23.44 20.93 -10.10
N SER A 138 24.33 20.07 -10.63
CA SER A 138 24.52 19.82 -12.05
C SER A 138 23.62 18.71 -12.59
N LEU A 139 23.09 17.81 -11.76
CA LEU A 139 22.18 16.75 -12.22
C LEU A 139 20.83 17.36 -12.61
N LYS A 140 20.34 17.03 -13.80
CA LYS A 140 19.05 17.51 -14.32
C LYS A 140 18.24 16.35 -14.91
N GLY A 141 16.91 16.45 -14.79
CA GLY A 141 15.99 15.55 -15.49
C GLY A 141 16.05 14.11 -14.97
N GLN A 142 16.41 13.16 -15.84
CA GLN A 142 16.34 11.73 -15.52
C GLN A 142 17.38 11.31 -14.47
N GLU A 143 18.61 11.80 -14.57
CA GLU A 143 19.70 11.44 -13.65
C GLU A 143 19.41 11.88 -12.22
N GLU A 144 18.82 13.07 -12.06
CA GLU A 144 18.36 13.56 -10.76
C GLU A 144 17.27 12.65 -10.18
N ARG A 145 16.27 12.27 -10.99
CA ARG A 145 15.21 11.35 -10.54
C ARG A 145 15.80 10.00 -10.11
N ASP A 146 16.73 9.48 -10.89
CA ASP A 146 17.41 8.21 -10.63
C ASP A 146 18.24 8.25 -9.35
N ALA A 147 18.94 9.36 -9.08
CA ALA A 147 19.65 9.57 -7.82
C ALA A 147 18.69 9.65 -6.62
N CYS A 148 17.56 10.36 -6.73
CA CYS A 148 16.57 10.44 -5.66
C CYS A 148 15.95 9.06 -5.35
N PHE A 149 15.58 8.30 -6.39
CA PHE A 149 15.11 6.92 -6.21
C PHE A 149 16.21 6.02 -5.62
N GLY A 150 17.44 6.14 -6.12
CA GLY A 150 18.63 5.48 -5.60
C GLY A 150 18.77 5.65 -4.10
N ARG A 151 18.76 6.91 -3.64
CA ARG A 151 18.85 7.27 -2.22
C ARG A 151 17.70 6.65 -1.42
N LEU A 152 16.47 6.84 -1.87
CA LEU A 152 15.28 6.35 -1.16
C LEU A 152 15.26 4.84 -1.00
N PHE A 153 15.43 4.10 -2.10
CA PHE A 153 15.41 2.64 -2.09
C PHE A 153 16.64 2.05 -1.40
N GLY A 154 17.79 2.71 -1.47
CA GLY A 154 18.97 2.33 -0.70
C GLY A 154 18.76 2.47 0.81
N CYS A 155 18.22 3.61 1.27
CA CYS A 155 17.89 3.79 2.68
C CYS A 155 16.88 2.72 3.16
N ALA A 156 15.84 2.46 2.36
CA ALA A 156 14.85 1.43 2.67
C ALA A 156 15.46 0.01 2.69
N ALA A 157 16.38 -0.30 1.77
CA ALA A 157 17.06 -1.60 1.74
C ALA A 157 17.95 -1.83 2.96
N ILE A 158 18.69 -0.80 3.39
CA ILE A 158 19.51 -0.88 4.63
C ILE A 158 18.59 -1.11 5.83
N ALA A 159 17.47 -0.39 5.94
CA ALA A 159 16.51 -0.59 7.03
C ALA A 159 15.93 -2.01 7.05
N ARG A 160 15.48 -2.49 5.88
CA ARG A 160 14.89 -3.84 5.73
C ARG A 160 15.87 -4.99 5.93
N SER A 161 17.17 -4.72 5.92
CA SER A 161 18.17 -5.74 6.29
C SER A 161 18.17 -6.07 7.79
N GLY A 162 17.47 -5.29 8.62
CA GLY A 162 17.40 -5.51 10.08
C GLY A 162 18.70 -5.15 10.83
N ARG A 163 19.67 -4.51 10.16
CA ARG A 163 20.97 -4.18 10.77
C ARG A 163 20.95 -2.94 11.64
N LEU A 164 19.97 -2.06 11.42
CA LEU A 164 19.93 -0.73 12.05
C LEU A 164 19.72 -0.81 13.58
N GLY A 165 18.98 -1.82 14.06
CA GLY A 165 18.75 -2.04 15.49
C GLY A 165 19.85 -2.80 16.24
N ASN A 166 20.91 -3.27 15.56
CA ASN A 166 21.87 -4.22 16.15
C ASN A 166 22.92 -3.60 17.09
N SER A 167 23.16 -2.30 17.00
CA SER A 167 24.13 -1.58 17.84
C SER A 167 23.81 -0.08 17.92
N ASP A 168 24.33 0.60 18.94
CA ASP A 168 24.17 2.07 19.06
C ASP A 168 24.76 2.81 17.85
N ALA A 169 25.90 2.34 17.32
CA ALA A 169 26.50 2.91 16.12
C ALA A 169 25.59 2.76 14.88
N ASN A 170 24.89 1.62 14.76
CA ASN A 170 23.93 1.41 13.67
C ASN A 170 22.65 2.22 13.88
N ALA A 171 22.23 2.47 15.12
CA ALA A 171 21.12 3.35 15.43
C ALA A 171 21.41 4.81 15.06
N ASP A 172 22.66 5.27 15.23
CA ASP A 172 23.09 6.59 14.71
C ASP A 172 23.05 6.64 13.18
N VAL A 173 23.41 5.54 12.49
CA VAL A 173 23.22 5.43 11.02
C VAL A 173 21.73 5.52 10.67
N ALA A 174 20.85 4.85 11.41
CA ALA A 174 19.41 4.91 11.19
C ALA A 174 18.87 6.35 11.23
N VAL A 175 19.32 7.16 12.20
CA VAL A 175 18.96 8.59 12.28
C VAL A 175 19.42 9.36 11.02
N GLN A 176 20.62 9.08 10.52
CA GLN A 176 21.15 9.73 9.31
C GLN A 176 20.39 9.32 8.04
N LEU A 177 20.01 8.04 7.93
CA LEU A 177 19.16 7.56 6.84
C LEU A 177 17.77 8.20 6.91
N LEU A 178 17.19 8.32 8.10
CA LEU A 178 15.90 8.98 8.31
C LEU A 178 15.95 10.45 7.91
N GLN A 179 16.99 11.18 8.32
CA GLN A 179 17.24 12.57 7.92
C GLN A 179 17.28 12.71 6.39
N ALA A 180 18.01 11.83 5.69
CA ALA A 180 18.07 11.84 4.22
C ALA A 180 16.69 11.58 3.57
N VAL A 181 15.85 10.71 4.15
CA VAL A 181 14.48 10.47 3.65
C VAL A 181 13.57 11.68 3.89
N VAL A 182 13.70 12.35 5.03
CA VAL A 182 12.96 13.60 5.34
C VAL A 182 13.34 14.71 4.35
N GLU A 183 14.62 14.87 4.04
CA GLU A 183 15.09 15.82 3.03
C GLU A 183 14.46 15.55 1.66
N LEU A 184 14.50 14.29 1.20
CA LEU A 184 13.84 13.88 -0.06
C LEU A 184 12.34 14.19 -0.05
N HIS A 185 11.65 13.90 1.04
CA HIS A 185 10.21 14.15 1.20
C HIS A 185 9.87 15.64 1.02
N ARG A 186 10.68 16.51 1.64
CA ARG A 186 10.50 17.97 1.58
C ARG A 186 10.85 18.53 0.21
N MET A 187 11.86 17.97 -0.45
CA MET A 187 12.35 18.41 -1.74
C MET A 187 11.47 17.98 -2.92
N ARG A 188 10.83 16.80 -2.88
CA ARG A 188 10.19 16.18 -4.06
C ARG A 188 8.79 15.65 -3.75
N HIS A 189 7.77 16.41 -4.16
CA HIS A 189 6.36 16.07 -3.90
C HIS A 189 5.93 14.71 -4.48
N TRP A 190 6.47 14.29 -5.61
CA TRP A 190 6.14 13.02 -6.28
C TRP A 190 6.74 11.78 -5.57
N LEU A 191 7.59 11.96 -4.56
CA LEU A 191 8.15 10.89 -3.72
C LEU A 191 7.45 10.74 -2.37
N ARG A 192 6.49 11.62 -2.03
CA ARG A 192 5.95 11.72 -0.68
C ARG A 192 5.39 10.40 -0.14
N GLN A 193 4.55 9.71 -0.91
CA GLN A 193 4.00 8.43 -0.46
C GLN A 193 5.10 7.40 -0.13
N VAL A 194 6.13 7.27 -0.98
CA VAL A 194 7.18 6.24 -0.83
C VAL A 194 8.20 6.63 0.25
N THR A 195 8.46 7.92 0.43
CA THR A 195 9.29 8.44 1.54
C THR A 195 8.64 8.20 2.89
N VAL A 196 7.31 8.28 3.00
CA VAL A 196 6.60 7.93 4.24
C VAL A 196 6.82 6.46 4.60
N GLU A 197 6.72 5.55 3.64
CA GLU A 197 6.96 4.11 3.90
C GLU A 197 8.41 3.87 4.35
N ALA A 198 9.40 4.43 3.65
CA ALA A 198 10.81 4.27 4.03
C ALA A 198 11.14 4.89 5.39
N ALA A 199 10.55 6.05 5.70
CA ALA A 199 10.76 6.71 6.99
C ALA A 199 10.20 5.88 8.16
N LEU A 200 9.04 5.24 7.96
CA LEU A 200 8.46 4.33 8.95
C LEU A 200 9.25 3.03 9.08
N ASP A 201 9.75 2.47 7.97
CA ASP A 201 10.64 1.30 8.00
C ASP A 201 11.92 1.60 8.82
N ILE A 202 12.53 2.77 8.64
CA ILE A 202 13.70 3.18 9.43
C ILE A 202 13.33 3.45 10.90
N ALA A 203 12.21 4.13 11.15
CA ALA A 203 11.78 4.46 12.52
C ALA A 203 11.50 3.21 13.37
N LYS A 204 11.03 2.12 12.75
CA LYS A 204 10.83 0.82 13.41
C LYS A 204 12.12 0.16 13.87
N GLU A 205 13.28 0.56 13.34
CA GLU A 205 14.58 0.01 13.75
C GLU A 205 15.25 0.82 14.86
N LEU A 206 14.75 2.02 15.16
CA LEU A 206 15.32 2.88 16.20
C LEU A 206 14.99 2.36 17.60
N PRO A 207 15.94 2.36 18.56
CA PRO A 207 15.65 2.20 19.98
C PRO A 207 14.72 3.31 20.49
N ASP A 208 13.89 3.03 21.49
CA ASP A 208 12.85 3.97 21.97
C ASP A 208 13.39 5.34 22.37
N ALA A 209 14.53 5.39 23.05
CA ALA A 209 15.18 6.64 23.44
C ALA A 209 15.55 7.51 22.22
N LEU A 210 16.08 6.91 21.15
CA LEU A 210 16.44 7.63 19.91
C LEU A 210 15.22 7.92 19.05
N LEU A 211 14.23 7.03 19.02
CA LEU A 211 12.95 7.26 18.37
C LEU A 211 12.29 8.52 18.94
N LEU A 212 12.22 8.64 20.26
CA LEU A 212 11.62 9.80 20.92
C LEU A 212 12.45 11.08 20.75
N SER A 213 13.76 11.01 20.99
CA SER A 213 14.63 12.20 21.02
C SER A 213 14.99 12.74 19.63
N LYS A 214 15.11 11.87 18.62
CA LYS A 214 15.50 12.26 17.25
C LYS A 214 14.50 11.84 16.19
N GLY A 215 14.00 10.60 16.26
CA GLY A 215 13.10 10.05 15.23
C GLY A 215 11.77 10.82 15.07
N VAL A 216 11.04 11.03 16.16
CA VAL A 216 9.76 11.76 16.18
C VAL A 216 9.95 13.20 15.69
N PRO A 217 10.92 13.99 16.19
CA PRO A 217 11.21 15.32 15.64
C PRO A 217 11.46 15.34 14.13
N LEU A 218 12.20 14.35 13.60
CA LEU A 218 12.43 14.23 12.16
C LEU A 218 11.15 13.95 11.38
N LEU A 219 10.34 13.00 11.82
CA LEU A 219 9.06 12.66 11.18
C LEU A 219 8.06 13.82 11.24
N GLN A 220 8.08 14.63 12.30
CA GLN A 220 7.24 15.83 12.40
C GLN A 220 7.52 16.84 11.29
N GLN A 221 8.75 16.91 10.77
CA GLN A 221 9.08 17.79 9.64
C GLN A 221 8.34 17.40 8.34
N MET A 222 7.93 16.13 8.20
CA MET A 222 7.14 15.63 7.07
C MET A 222 5.63 15.86 7.27
N LEU A 223 5.17 16.02 8.52
CA LEU A 223 3.78 16.35 8.83
C LEU A 223 3.44 17.83 8.61
N ARG A 224 4.45 18.69 8.44
CA ARG A 224 4.27 20.12 8.18
C ARG A 224 4.17 20.39 6.68
N PRO A 225 3.32 21.34 6.23
CA PRO A 225 3.42 21.87 4.87
C PRO A 225 4.86 22.35 4.62
N ALA A 226 5.41 22.08 3.43
CA ALA A 226 6.66 22.71 3.03
C ALA A 226 6.43 24.22 3.08
N ALA A 227 7.15 24.95 3.94
CA ALA A 227 7.03 26.39 4.04
C ALA A 227 7.14 26.96 2.63
N THR A 228 6.15 27.74 2.20
CA THR A 228 6.33 28.57 1.01
C THR A 228 7.57 29.40 1.28
N VAL A 229 8.59 29.24 0.45
CA VAL A 229 9.76 30.11 0.44
C VAL A 229 9.26 31.49 0.01
N SER A 230 8.65 32.24 0.93
CA SER A 230 8.64 33.69 0.84
C SER A 230 9.92 34.15 1.50
N ASP A 231 10.68 34.94 0.77
CA ASP A 231 11.99 35.49 1.12
C ASP A 231 12.13 35.85 2.60
N GLY A 232 13.24 35.44 3.22
CA GLY A 232 13.83 36.18 4.34
C GLY A 232 13.91 35.48 5.69
N ASP A 233 12.91 34.69 6.10
CA ASP A 233 12.87 34.19 7.49
C ASP A 233 13.12 32.69 7.59
N ALA A 234 14.39 32.33 7.46
CA ALA A 234 14.92 31.03 7.86
C ALA A 234 14.97 30.93 9.39
N ALA A 235 13.80 30.78 10.03
CA ALA A 235 13.66 30.26 11.39
C ALA A 235 12.19 29.93 11.66
N ALA A 236 11.67 28.84 11.08
CA ALA A 236 10.58 28.14 11.76
C ALA A 236 11.22 27.51 13.01
N GLY A 237 11.13 28.23 14.13
CA GLY A 237 11.66 27.82 15.42
C GLY A 237 11.23 26.41 15.81
N GLU A 238 12.02 25.81 16.69
CA GLU A 238 11.87 24.45 17.22
C GLU A 238 10.51 24.19 17.91
N ASP A 239 9.68 25.23 18.15
CA ASP A 239 8.41 25.19 18.88
C ASP A 239 7.13 24.96 18.03
N ALA A 240 7.20 24.64 16.74
CA ALA A 240 6.00 24.48 15.93
C ALA A 240 5.28 23.12 16.17
N SER A 241 4.22 23.11 16.97
CA SER A 241 3.34 21.95 17.21
C SER A 241 2.96 21.20 15.92
N THR A 242 2.85 19.88 16.00
CA THR A 242 2.28 19.04 14.93
C THR A 242 0.89 19.57 14.53
N PRO A 243 0.51 19.64 13.23
CA PRO A 243 -0.83 20.09 12.84
C PRO A 243 -1.91 19.09 13.30
N PRO A 244 -3.18 19.51 13.41
CA PRO A 244 -4.28 18.60 13.63
C PRO A 244 -4.52 17.72 12.38
N LEU A 245 -5.18 16.57 12.56
CA LEU A 245 -5.37 15.60 11.48
C LEU A 245 -6.20 16.16 10.32
N GLU A 246 -7.17 17.01 10.62
CA GLU A 246 -8.05 17.67 9.65
C GLU A 246 -7.32 18.60 8.65
N ASP A 247 -6.13 19.09 9.00
CA ASP A 247 -5.34 19.98 8.14
C ASP A 247 -4.31 19.20 7.28
N MET A 248 -4.22 17.88 7.46
CA MET A 248 -3.23 17.04 6.81
C MET A 248 -3.67 16.57 5.42
N GLN A 249 -2.72 16.45 4.50
CA GLN A 249 -2.92 15.81 3.19
C GLN A 249 -2.82 14.27 3.32
N ALA A 250 -3.16 13.53 2.25
CA ALA A 250 -3.16 12.06 2.24
C ALA A 250 -1.85 11.41 2.71
N ASP A 251 -0.69 11.91 2.26
CA ASP A 251 0.63 11.39 2.65
C ASP A 251 0.93 11.68 4.13
N GLN A 252 0.55 12.86 4.61
CA GLN A 252 0.74 13.28 6.00
C GLN A 252 -0.15 12.47 6.94
N LEU A 253 -1.40 12.19 6.54
CA LEU A 253 -2.26 11.25 7.25
C LEU A 253 -1.64 9.85 7.28
N SER A 254 -1.11 9.35 6.16
CA SER A 254 -0.44 8.05 6.15
C SER A 254 0.71 7.99 7.17
N LEU A 255 1.53 9.04 7.22
CA LEU A 255 2.59 9.16 8.22
C LEU A 255 2.05 9.27 9.65
N ALA A 256 1.04 10.10 9.88
CA ALA A 256 0.46 10.29 11.20
C ALA A 256 -0.11 8.98 11.77
N PHE A 257 -0.84 8.22 10.96
CA PHE A 257 -1.36 6.91 11.34
C PHE A 257 -0.23 5.89 11.54
N GLY A 258 0.79 5.89 10.68
CA GLY A 258 1.92 4.97 10.82
C GLY A 258 2.76 5.22 12.07
N LEU A 259 3.05 6.49 12.35
CA LEU A 259 3.77 6.90 13.56
C LEU A 259 2.94 6.62 14.81
N HIS A 260 1.63 6.90 14.78
CA HIS A 260 0.73 6.56 15.87
C HIS A 260 0.70 5.06 16.16
N ALA A 261 0.61 4.21 15.14
CA ALA A 261 0.65 2.77 15.29
C ALA A 261 1.97 2.31 15.93
N LEU A 262 3.11 2.81 15.44
CA LEU A 262 4.43 2.50 15.99
C LEU A 262 4.56 2.88 17.47
N LEU A 263 4.16 4.11 17.83
CA LEU A 263 4.23 4.57 19.22
C LEU A 263 3.27 3.81 20.12
N ARG A 264 2.09 3.43 19.61
CA ARG A 264 1.11 2.63 20.35
C ARG A 264 1.61 1.22 20.62
N GLU A 265 2.22 0.57 19.61
CA GLU A 265 2.77 -0.78 19.72
C GLU A 265 3.90 -0.86 20.74
N ARG A 266 4.62 0.25 20.94
CA ARG A 266 5.73 0.37 21.89
C ARG A 266 5.37 1.03 23.23
N ASP A 267 4.08 1.31 23.46
CA ASP A 267 3.60 1.97 24.68
C ASP A 267 4.23 3.36 24.94
N LEU A 268 4.51 4.12 23.87
CA LEU A 268 5.18 5.42 23.93
C LEU A 268 4.23 6.62 23.75
N LEU A 269 2.93 6.39 23.52
CA LEU A 269 1.96 7.47 23.23
C LEU A 269 1.84 8.52 24.34
N GLU A 270 2.04 8.10 25.59
CA GLU A 270 1.90 8.95 26.78
C GLU A 270 3.19 9.71 27.12
N SER A 271 4.29 9.47 26.40
CA SER A 271 5.56 10.14 26.69
C SER A 271 5.44 11.67 26.61
N ASP A 272 5.87 12.35 27.67
CA ASP A 272 5.94 13.81 27.74
C ASP A 272 7.03 14.39 26.84
N SER A 273 7.98 13.56 26.39
CA SER A 273 9.11 13.99 25.55
C SER A 273 8.71 14.33 24.10
N MET A 274 7.44 14.17 23.72
CA MET A 274 6.99 14.30 22.33
C MET A 274 6.12 15.53 22.10
N ALA A 275 6.48 16.38 21.13
CA ALA A 275 5.65 17.52 20.71
C ALA A 275 4.49 17.12 19.75
N LEU A 276 3.84 15.98 19.98
CA LEU A 276 2.71 15.51 19.17
C LEU A 276 1.42 16.23 19.55
N HIS A 277 0.63 16.58 18.53
CA HIS A 277 -0.69 17.16 18.73
C HIS A 277 -1.61 16.21 19.51
N LYS A 278 -2.52 16.75 20.33
CA LYS A 278 -3.46 15.98 21.15
C LYS A 278 -4.28 14.94 20.38
N SER A 279 -4.56 15.18 19.09
CA SER A 279 -5.29 14.22 18.25
C SER A 279 -4.52 12.94 18.01
N MET A 280 -3.18 13.01 17.98
CA MET A 280 -2.28 11.87 17.79
C MET A 280 -1.92 11.17 19.11
N ARG A 281 -2.29 11.73 20.26
CA ARG A 281 -2.11 11.09 21.58
C ARG A 281 -3.32 10.25 22.01
N ARG A 282 -4.39 10.23 21.20
CA ARG A 282 -5.57 9.41 21.48
C ARG A 282 -5.26 7.93 21.26
N ARG A 283 -5.98 7.05 21.94
CA ARG A 283 -5.88 5.59 21.73
C ARG A 283 -6.22 5.16 20.30
N HIS A 284 -7.18 5.86 19.68
CA HIS A 284 -7.60 5.69 18.29
C HIS A 284 -7.66 7.06 17.61
N LEU A 285 -7.22 7.13 16.35
CA LEU A 285 -7.28 8.34 15.56
C LEU A 285 -8.66 8.51 14.91
N ILE A 286 -9.25 7.40 14.45
CA ILE A 286 -10.63 7.34 13.97
C ILE A 286 -11.58 7.15 15.15
N THR A 287 -12.47 8.11 15.30
CA THR A 287 -13.58 8.08 16.26
C THR A 287 -14.85 8.59 15.59
N ALA A 288 -16.01 8.30 16.17
CA ALA A 288 -17.30 8.80 15.68
C ALA A 288 -17.28 10.31 15.39
N GLY A 289 -17.87 10.69 14.26
CA GLY A 289 -17.99 12.07 13.76
C GLY A 289 -16.74 12.65 13.11
N ARG A 290 -15.59 11.96 13.14
CA ARG A 290 -14.33 12.51 12.58
C ARG A 290 -14.10 12.18 11.11
N GLY A 291 -14.86 11.27 10.51
CA GLY A 291 -14.71 10.89 9.10
C GLY A 291 -14.86 12.08 8.15
N ALA A 292 -15.84 12.95 8.39
CA ALA A 292 -16.10 14.14 7.58
C ALA A 292 -14.88 15.09 7.51
N ALA A 293 -14.19 15.27 8.64
CA ALA A 293 -13.03 16.16 8.72
C ALA A 293 -11.82 15.65 7.93
N LEU A 294 -11.75 14.35 7.65
CA LEU A 294 -10.66 13.74 6.87
C LEU A 294 -11.03 13.53 5.39
N LEU A 295 -12.29 13.78 5.01
CA LEU A 295 -12.82 13.40 3.70
C LEU A 295 -12.03 14.00 2.54
N GLU A 296 -11.67 15.28 2.61
CA GLU A 296 -10.96 15.93 1.51
C GLU A 296 -9.55 15.34 1.30
N ALA A 297 -8.81 15.08 2.37
CA ALA A 297 -7.53 14.39 2.30
C ALA A 297 -7.67 12.96 1.74
N LEU A 298 -8.73 12.25 2.12
CA LEU A 298 -9.01 10.90 1.64
C LEU A 298 -9.47 10.87 0.17
N LYS A 299 -10.19 11.88 -0.31
CA LYS A 299 -10.45 12.07 -1.74
C LYS A 299 -9.16 12.33 -2.52
N GLN A 300 -8.22 13.12 -1.99
CA GLN A 300 -6.92 13.32 -2.66
C GLN A 300 -6.14 12.01 -2.79
N SER A 301 -6.29 11.09 -1.83
CA SER A 301 -5.64 9.78 -1.87
C SER A 301 -6.07 8.93 -3.08
N THR A 302 -7.23 9.21 -3.70
CA THR A 302 -7.69 8.49 -4.90
C THR A 302 -6.90 8.85 -6.16
N ARG A 303 -5.99 9.82 -6.10
CA ARG A 303 -4.99 10.05 -7.16
C ARG A 303 -4.07 8.84 -7.39
N ALA A 304 -3.99 7.93 -6.41
CA ALA A 304 -3.28 6.66 -6.56
C ALA A 304 -4.01 5.64 -7.44
N PHE A 305 -5.28 5.88 -7.79
CA PHE A 305 -6.08 5.00 -8.65
C PHE A 305 -5.33 4.67 -9.95
N PRO A 306 -5.27 3.40 -10.39
CA PRO A 306 -6.08 2.26 -9.96
C PRO A 306 -5.54 1.47 -8.75
N ARG A 307 -4.56 2.01 -8.01
CA ARG A 307 -4.11 1.45 -6.72
C ARG A 307 -4.74 2.21 -5.55
N LEU A 308 -4.71 1.60 -4.38
CA LEU A 308 -5.08 2.27 -3.14
C LEU A 308 -3.86 2.95 -2.52
N HIS A 309 -4.06 4.16 -2.03
CA HIS A 309 -3.08 4.84 -1.18
C HIS A 309 -2.88 4.06 0.13
N SER A 310 -1.67 4.07 0.67
CA SER A 310 -1.31 3.26 1.84
C SER A 310 -1.94 3.75 3.16
N VAL A 311 -2.51 4.96 3.16
CA VAL A 311 -3.29 5.51 4.28
C VAL A 311 -4.48 4.61 4.64
N TRP A 312 -5.13 3.99 3.65
CA TRP A 312 -6.33 3.18 3.88
C TRP A 312 -6.04 1.94 4.74
N GLY A 313 -4.94 1.24 4.45
CA GLY A 313 -4.52 0.09 5.26
C GLY A 313 -4.35 0.46 6.73
N ARG A 314 -3.73 1.62 7.00
CA ARG A 314 -3.49 2.12 8.36
C ARG A 314 -4.77 2.57 9.07
N ILE A 315 -5.72 3.15 8.34
CA ILE A 315 -7.05 3.48 8.86
C ILE A 315 -7.79 2.22 9.28
N TRP A 316 -7.72 1.16 8.47
CA TRP A 316 -8.30 -0.14 8.79
C TRP A 316 -7.63 -0.75 10.04
N ASP A 317 -6.31 -0.67 10.15
CA ASP A 317 -5.59 -1.14 11.34
C ASP A 317 -5.99 -0.36 12.61
N ASP A 318 -6.19 0.96 12.53
CA ASP A 318 -6.66 1.78 13.67
C ASP A 318 -8.10 1.42 14.10
N LEU A 319 -8.96 1.11 13.13
CA LEU A 319 -10.32 0.60 13.33
C LEU A 319 -10.35 -0.86 13.82
N GLY A 320 -9.20 -1.54 13.91
CA GLY A 320 -9.09 -2.93 14.37
C GLY A 320 -9.35 -3.97 13.29
N LEU A 321 -9.29 -3.60 12.01
CA LEU A 321 -9.43 -4.47 10.84
C LEU A 321 -8.03 -4.86 10.33
N THR A 322 -7.37 -5.75 11.07
CA THR A 322 -5.96 -6.16 10.85
C THR A 322 -5.83 -7.36 9.92
N LEU A 323 -4.58 -7.73 9.60
CA LEU A 323 -4.23 -9.02 8.99
C LEU A 323 -3.30 -9.79 9.94
N PRO A 324 -3.55 -11.08 10.25
CA PRO A 324 -4.72 -11.88 9.82
C PRO A 324 -6.07 -11.31 10.32
N ARG A 325 -7.16 -11.73 9.68
CA ARG A 325 -8.53 -11.27 9.99
C ARG A 325 -8.84 -11.58 11.47
N PRO A 326 -9.36 -10.60 12.25
CA PRO A 326 -9.83 -10.86 13.60
C PRO A 326 -11.17 -11.59 13.59
N ASP A 327 -11.45 -12.40 14.61
CA ASP A 327 -12.72 -13.11 14.75
C ASP A 327 -13.88 -12.18 15.12
N ALA A 328 -13.59 -11.14 15.92
CA ALA A 328 -14.59 -10.21 16.45
C ALA A 328 -14.10 -8.76 16.40
N ILE A 329 -15.07 -7.84 16.48
CA ILE A 329 -14.85 -6.39 16.60
C ILE A 329 -15.71 -5.85 17.74
N SER A 330 -15.12 -5.03 18.62
CA SER A 330 -15.88 -4.40 19.72
C SER A 330 -16.99 -3.49 19.16
N ASP A 331 -18.13 -3.38 19.84
CA ASP A 331 -19.23 -2.50 19.44
C ASP A 331 -18.79 -1.05 19.22
N LYS A 332 -17.85 -0.58 20.05
CA LYS A 332 -17.29 0.77 19.92
C LYS A 332 -16.61 0.98 18.57
N ARG A 333 -15.74 0.05 18.17
CA ARG A 333 -15.05 0.07 16.86
C ARG A 333 -16.01 -0.20 15.71
N LEU A 334 -17.00 -1.07 15.88
CA LEU A 334 -18.02 -1.31 14.87
C LEU A 334 -18.85 -0.04 14.60
N ARG A 335 -19.21 0.72 15.65
CA ARG A 335 -19.84 2.04 15.51
C ARG A 335 -18.94 3.04 14.79
N TYR A 336 -17.64 3.07 15.10
CA TYR A 336 -16.69 3.94 14.41
C TYR A 336 -16.53 3.57 12.93
N LEU A 337 -16.48 2.27 12.62
CA LEU A 337 -16.45 1.79 11.25
C LEU A 337 -17.73 2.18 10.50
N LYS A 338 -18.91 2.01 11.11
CA LYS A 338 -20.20 2.37 10.49
C LYS A 338 -20.27 3.86 10.15
N ASP A 339 -19.99 4.71 11.13
CA ASP A 339 -19.96 6.17 10.94
C ASP A 339 -18.95 6.58 9.86
N PHE A 340 -17.72 6.08 9.94
CA PHE A 340 -16.67 6.38 8.98
C PHE A 340 -17.02 5.88 7.56
N TRP A 341 -17.54 4.65 7.43
CA TRP A 341 -17.89 4.06 6.15
C TRP A 341 -19.01 4.82 5.46
N THR A 342 -20.07 5.16 6.19
CA THR A 342 -21.19 5.94 5.66
C THR A 342 -20.73 7.31 5.17
N THR A 343 -20.02 8.08 5.99
CA THR A 343 -19.60 9.45 5.62
C THR A 343 -18.52 9.45 4.54
N VAL A 344 -17.51 8.60 4.66
CA VAL A 344 -16.33 8.69 3.80
C VAL A 344 -16.50 7.85 2.54
N VAL A 345 -16.94 6.60 2.67
CA VAL A 345 -16.98 5.66 1.54
C VAL A 345 -18.29 5.78 0.77
N ASP A 346 -19.43 5.68 1.42
CA ASP A 346 -20.74 5.76 0.73
C ASP A 346 -20.99 7.16 0.16
N GLU A 347 -21.06 8.17 1.04
CA GLU A 347 -21.41 9.53 0.65
C GLU A 347 -20.23 10.24 -0.06
N GLY A 348 -19.00 9.98 0.41
CA GLY A 348 -17.82 10.69 -0.06
C GLY A 348 -17.20 10.13 -1.35
N LEU A 349 -17.13 8.81 -1.51
CA LEU A 349 -16.41 8.16 -2.62
C LEU A 349 -17.35 7.47 -3.63
N ALA A 350 -18.31 6.68 -3.17
CA ALA A 350 -19.17 5.85 -4.01
C ALA A 350 -20.17 6.66 -4.84
N ASP A 351 -20.56 7.85 -4.41
CA ASP A 351 -21.40 8.76 -5.18
C ASP A 351 -20.59 9.81 -5.98
N GLY A 352 -19.24 9.72 -5.97
CA GLY A 352 -18.35 10.67 -6.63
C GLY A 352 -18.02 10.38 -8.11
N THR A 353 -16.79 10.74 -8.50
CA THR A 353 -16.26 10.58 -9.86
C THR A 353 -15.91 9.12 -10.16
N HIS A 354 -15.50 8.82 -11.40
CA HIS A 354 -15.05 7.48 -11.79
C HIS A 354 -13.91 6.95 -10.91
N THR A 355 -12.94 7.80 -10.58
CA THR A 355 -11.77 7.40 -9.77
C THR A 355 -12.13 7.18 -8.31
N THR A 356 -13.03 7.98 -7.73
CA THR A 356 -13.48 7.78 -6.34
C THR A 356 -14.36 6.54 -6.22
N LYS A 357 -15.27 6.31 -7.19
CA LYS A 357 -16.10 5.10 -7.29
C LYS A 357 -15.26 3.85 -7.43
N GLY A 358 -14.28 3.86 -8.34
CA GLY A 358 -13.34 2.76 -8.50
C GLY A 358 -12.53 2.51 -7.23
N SER A 359 -12.08 3.58 -6.56
CA SER A 359 -11.40 3.46 -5.26
C SER A 359 -12.31 2.84 -4.20
N ALA A 360 -13.59 3.21 -4.12
CA ALA A 360 -14.55 2.60 -3.19
C ALA A 360 -14.69 1.08 -3.42
N LEU A 361 -14.75 0.61 -4.67
CA LEU A 361 -14.76 -0.83 -4.99
C LEU A 361 -13.47 -1.52 -4.53
N LEU A 362 -12.31 -0.88 -4.71
CA LEU A 362 -11.03 -1.41 -4.23
C LEU A 362 -10.97 -1.47 -2.69
N LEU A 363 -11.55 -0.49 -1.99
CA LEU A 363 -11.64 -0.49 -0.53
C LEU A 363 -12.48 -1.67 -0.03
N VAL A 364 -13.59 -2.01 -0.70
CA VAL A 364 -14.38 -3.21 -0.37
C VAL A 364 -13.50 -4.46 -0.46
N SER A 365 -12.77 -4.66 -1.56
CA SER A 365 -11.83 -5.79 -1.68
C SER A 365 -10.79 -5.83 -0.57
N GLN A 366 -10.26 -4.67 -0.18
CA GLN A 366 -9.25 -4.57 0.87
C GLN A 366 -9.82 -4.91 2.25
N VAL A 367 -11.00 -4.39 2.57
CA VAL A 367 -11.64 -4.54 3.88
C VAL A 367 -12.25 -5.93 4.05
N LEU A 368 -12.81 -6.54 3.01
CA LEU A 368 -13.36 -7.91 3.12
C LEU A 368 -12.30 -8.93 3.56
N ARG A 369 -11.04 -8.77 3.15
CA ARG A 369 -9.93 -9.62 3.63
C ARG A 369 -9.57 -9.43 5.12
N ARG A 370 -10.13 -8.39 5.75
CA ARG A 370 -9.83 -7.94 7.13
C ARG A 370 -11.06 -7.93 8.04
N ALA A 371 -12.27 -8.05 7.48
CA ALA A 371 -13.51 -7.81 8.20
C ALA A 371 -13.97 -9.05 8.97
N PRO A 372 -14.18 -8.96 10.30
CA PRO A 372 -14.94 -9.98 11.04
C PRO A 372 -16.40 -10.01 10.57
N PRO A 373 -17.17 -11.08 10.86
CA PRO A 373 -18.55 -11.24 10.40
C PRO A 373 -19.44 -10.02 10.64
N ALA A 374 -19.38 -9.43 11.84
CA ALA A 374 -20.18 -8.25 12.21
C ALA A 374 -19.86 -6.98 11.40
N ALA A 375 -18.64 -6.87 10.83
CA ALA A 375 -18.24 -5.73 10.01
C ALA A 375 -18.69 -5.86 8.54
N VAL A 376 -19.00 -7.08 8.07
CA VAL A 376 -19.38 -7.32 6.67
C VAL A 376 -20.64 -6.54 6.26
N PRO A 377 -21.73 -6.52 7.04
CA PRO A 377 -22.92 -5.74 6.69
C PRO A 377 -22.65 -4.24 6.66
N VAL A 378 -21.65 -3.74 7.38
CA VAL A 378 -21.29 -2.31 7.34
C VAL A 378 -20.62 -1.98 6.00
N VAL A 379 -19.69 -2.83 5.55
CA VAL A 379 -18.88 -2.64 4.35
C VAL A 379 -19.67 -2.90 3.07
N ILE A 380 -20.55 -3.92 3.09
CA ILE A 380 -21.54 -4.18 2.04
C ILE A 380 -22.74 -3.26 2.27
N SER A 381 -22.48 -1.96 2.21
CA SER A 381 -23.44 -0.90 2.44
C SER A 381 -24.39 -0.70 1.24
N GLY A 382 -25.44 0.09 1.44
CA GLY A 382 -26.39 0.43 0.37
C GLY A 382 -25.73 1.20 -0.79
N GLY A 383 -24.78 2.09 -0.49
CA GLY A 383 -24.02 2.83 -1.51
C GLY A 383 -23.19 1.90 -2.40
N ILE A 384 -22.46 0.96 -1.78
CA ILE A 384 -21.69 -0.06 -2.50
C ILE A 384 -22.58 -0.97 -3.32
N ILE A 385 -23.70 -1.45 -2.78
CA ILE A 385 -24.65 -2.30 -3.53
C ILE A 385 -25.20 -1.57 -4.75
N ARG A 386 -25.59 -0.29 -4.60
CA ARG A 386 -26.05 0.54 -5.72
C ARG A 386 -24.95 0.67 -6.78
N LEU A 387 -23.71 0.90 -6.36
CA LEU A 387 -22.56 1.01 -7.26
C LEU A 387 -22.32 -0.30 -8.03
N LEU A 388 -22.36 -1.45 -7.34
CA LEU A 388 -22.24 -2.77 -7.94
C LEU A 388 -23.35 -3.03 -8.97
N LEU A 389 -24.61 -2.79 -8.61
CA LEU A 389 -25.74 -3.01 -9.50
C LEU A 389 -25.71 -2.10 -10.74
N ASN A 390 -25.20 -0.88 -10.59
CA ASN A 390 -25.09 0.07 -11.71
C ASN A 390 -24.00 -0.30 -12.72
N HIS A 391 -22.90 -0.91 -12.26
CA HIS A 391 -21.71 -1.14 -13.09
C HIS A 391 -21.48 -2.61 -13.45
N ALA A 392 -21.86 -3.58 -12.61
CA ALA A 392 -21.57 -5.00 -12.86
C ALA A 392 -22.41 -5.59 -14.00
N GLY A 393 -23.70 -5.24 -14.11
CA GLY A 393 -24.60 -5.83 -15.11
C GLY A 393 -24.62 -5.16 -16.48
N LYS A 394 -23.94 -4.01 -16.64
CA LYS A 394 -23.92 -3.22 -17.88
C LYS A 394 -22.51 -3.21 -18.46
N GLU A 395 -22.26 -4.00 -19.50
CA GLU A 395 -20.92 -4.13 -20.12
C GLU A 395 -20.34 -2.79 -20.61
N GLY A 396 -21.19 -1.84 -21.02
CA GLY A 396 -20.77 -0.49 -21.41
C GLY A 396 -20.48 0.47 -20.24
N ALA A 397 -20.61 0.03 -18.99
CA ALA A 397 -20.37 0.89 -17.84
C ALA A 397 -18.87 1.04 -17.54
N THR A 398 -18.46 2.26 -17.17
CA THR A 398 -17.05 2.65 -17.02
C THR A 398 -16.26 1.89 -15.95
N LEU A 399 -16.93 1.24 -14.99
CA LEU A 399 -16.32 0.43 -13.93
C LEU A 399 -16.72 -1.05 -14.02
N HIS A 400 -17.27 -1.49 -15.15
CA HIS A 400 -17.76 -2.86 -15.33
C HIS A 400 -16.71 -3.91 -14.96
N ALA A 401 -15.52 -3.85 -15.57
CA ALA A 401 -14.44 -4.80 -15.31
C ALA A 401 -14.02 -4.83 -13.82
N MET A 402 -14.00 -3.67 -13.15
CA MET A 402 -13.63 -3.59 -11.73
C MET A 402 -14.71 -4.16 -10.81
N ALA A 403 -15.98 -3.86 -11.08
CA ALA A 403 -17.10 -4.42 -10.32
C ALA A 403 -17.18 -5.94 -10.48
N ARG A 404 -16.97 -6.44 -11.70
CA ARG A 404 -16.89 -7.88 -12.01
C ARG A 404 -15.72 -8.55 -11.30
N SER A 405 -14.55 -7.93 -11.33
CA SER A 405 -13.34 -8.44 -10.66
C SER A 405 -13.52 -8.50 -9.15
N LEU A 406 -14.12 -7.48 -8.53
CA LEU A 406 -14.49 -7.51 -7.11
C LEU A 406 -15.42 -8.69 -6.81
N LEU A 407 -16.53 -8.82 -7.55
CA LEU A 407 -17.51 -9.88 -7.33
C LEU A 407 -16.98 -11.31 -7.57
N ALA A 408 -16.02 -11.48 -8.47
CA ALA A 408 -15.32 -12.75 -8.65
C ALA A 408 -14.32 -13.02 -7.52
N GLY A 409 -13.71 -11.97 -6.97
CA GLY A 409 -12.69 -12.08 -5.91
C GLY A 409 -13.24 -12.25 -4.49
N VAL A 410 -14.50 -11.91 -4.22
CA VAL A 410 -15.03 -11.95 -2.84
C VAL A 410 -15.13 -13.36 -2.25
N SER A 411 -15.40 -14.39 -3.07
CA SER A 411 -15.45 -15.77 -2.60
C SER A 411 -14.07 -16.21 -2.09
N ALA A 412 -13.02 -16.01 -2.91
CA ALA A 412 -11.64 -16.29 -2.54
C ALA A 412 -11.14 -15.47 -1.34
N ALA A 413 -11.66 -14.25 -1.15
CA ALA A 413 -11.28 -13.38 -0.03
C ALA A 413 -11.91 -13.80 1.32
N THR A 414 -12.84 -14.75 1.33
CA THR A 414 -13.64 -15.12 2.52
C THR A 414 -13.59 -16.62 2.83
N THR A 415 -12.81 -17.41 2.07
CA THR A 415 -12.67 -18.87 2.28
C THR A 415 -12.08 -19.25 3.63
N ASP A 416 -11.48 -18.31 4.33
CA ASP A 416 -10.94 -18.46 5.68
C ASP A 416 -12.00 -18.38 6.79
N SER A 417 -13.25 -17.99 6.50
CA SER A 417 -14.32 -17.93 7.51
C SER A 417 -15.73 -18.12 6.93
N ALA A 418 -16.38 -19.21 7.36
CA ALA A 418 -17.77 -19.51 6.99
C ALA A 418 -18.75 -18.41 7.46
N ASP A 419 -18.59 -17.89 8.67
CA ASP A 419 -19.46 -16.83 9.19
C ASP A 419 -19.35 -15.53 8.36
N VAL A 420 -18.15 -15.20 7.86
CA VAL A 420 -17.96 -14.07 6.93
C VAL A 420 -18.66 -14.33 5.60
N GLN A 421 -18.58 -15.56 5.07
CA GLN A 421 -19.29 -15.94 3.84
C GLN A 421 -20.82 -15.83 4.01
N VAL A 422 -21.36 -16.34 5.13
CA VAL A 422 -22.78 -16.22 5.47
C VAL A 422 -23.17 -14.74 5.54
N ALA A 423 -22.43 -13.92 6.30
CA ALA A 423 -22.71 -12.50 6.45
C ALA A 423 -22.64 -11.74 5.11
N LEU A 424 -21.72 -12.12 4.24
CA LEU A 424 -21.59 -11.54 2.90
C LEU A 424 -22.76 -11.91 2.00
N ALA A 425 -23.10 -13.20 1.89
CA ALA A 425 -24.24 -13.68 1.10
C ALA A 425 -25.55 -13.05 1.59
N ALA A 426 -25.75 -13.03 2.91
CA ALA A 426 -26.86 -12.38 3.59
C ALA A 426 -26.95 -10.88 3.23
N SER A 427 -25.84 -10.14 3.31
CA SER A 427 -25.80 -8.71 3.00
C SER A 427 -26.09 -8.41 1.52
N LEU A 428 -25.55 -9.22 0.60
CA LEU A 428 -25.81 -9.10 -0.83
C LEU A 428 -27.28 -9.33 -1.16
N LEU A 429 -27.91 -10.34 -0.57
CA LEU A 429 -29.33 -10.64 -0.80
C LEU A 429 -30.27 -9.60 -0.16
N GLN A 430 -30.01 -9.21 1.09
CA GLN A 430 -30.86 -8.26 1.81
C GLN A 430 -30.88 -6.89 1.13
N LYS A 431 -29.72 -6.39 0.69
CA LYS A 431 -29.60 -5.03 0.13
C LYS A 431 -29.66 -5.01 -1.39
N GLY A 432 -29.16 -6.05 -2.05
CA GLY A 432 -29.13 -6.17 -3.52
C GLY A 432 -30.37 -6.83 -4.12
N GLY A 433 -31.16 -7.50 -3.28
CA GLY A 433 -32.37 -8.23 -3.65
C GLY A 433 -32.10 -9.69 -4.04
N PRO A 434 -33.15 -10.53 -4.09
CA PRO A 434 -33.03 -11.97 -4.33
C PRO A 434 -32.51 -12.34 -5.72
N ARG A 435 -32.58 -11.41 -6.68
CA ARG A 435 -32.06 -11.58 -8.05
C ARG A 435 -30.72 -10.88 -8.25
N PHE A 436 -29.91 -10.69 -7.19
CA PHE A 436 -28.64 -10.00 -7.26
C PHE A 436 -27.75 -10.54 -8.39
N ASP A 437 -27.48 -11.84 -8.38
CA ASP A 437 -26.65 -12.52 -9.39
C ASP A 437 -27.15 -12.33 -10.82
N ALA A 438 -28.47 -12.42 -11.03
CA ALA A 438 -29.07 -12.17 -12.35
C ALA A 438 -28.90 -10.70 -12.79
N ARG A 439 -28.97 -9.74 -11.87
CA ARG A 439 -28.82 -8.30 -12.16
C ARG A 439 -27.38 -7.88 -12.40
N THR A 440 -26.42 -8.56 -11.79
CA THR A 440 -24.98 -8.33 -11.96
C THR A 440 -24.35 -9.24 -13.02
N GLY A 441 -25.11 -10.23 -13.52
CA GLY A 441 -24.64 -11.28 -14.42
C GLY A 441 -23.61 -12.22 -13.77
N THR A 442 -23.55 -12.29 -12.44
CA THR A 442 -22.57 -13.08 -11.67
C THR A 442 -23.18 -14.38 -11.13
N ARG A 443 -22.33 -15.21 -10.52
CA ARG A 443 -22.73 -16.34 -9.65
C ARG A 443 -22.19 -16.16 -8.23
N THR A 444 -21.99 -14.93 -7.79
CA THR A 444 -21.29 -14.62 -6.54
C THR A 444 -22.05 -15.13 -5.32
N VAL A 445 -23.38 -14.93 -5.26
CA VAL A 445 -24.16 -15.43 -4.12
C VAL A 445 -24.25 -16.95 -4.19
N ALA A 446 -24.48 -17.51 -5.37
CA ALA A 446 -24.48 -18.97 -5.55
C ALA A 446 -23.17 -19.61 -5.09
N GLU A 447 -22.01 -19.08 -5.52
CA GLU A 447 -20.69 -19.55 -5.12
C GLU A 447 -20.47 -19.44 -3.61
N LEU A 448 -20.89 -18.33 -2.98
CA LEU A 448 -20.76 -18.20 -1.51
C LEU A 448 -21.59 -19.23 -0.75
N LEU A 449 -22.77 -19.61 -1.27
CA LEU A 449 -23.66 -20.60 -0.65
C LEU A 449 -23.20 -22.04 -0.89
N GLU A 450 -22.49 -22.32 -2.00
CA GLU A 450 -21.97 -23.66 -2.32
C GLU A 450 -20.94 -24.17 -1.29
N TYR A 451 -20.25 -23.27 -0.58
CA TYR A 451 -19.22 -23.61 0.41
C TYR A 451 -19.72 -23.62 1.87
N LEU A 452 -21.01 -23.38 2.10
CA LEU A 452 -21.57 -23.38 3.45
C LEU A 452 -21.82 -24.80 3.96
N ASP A 453 -21.41 -25.07 5.20
CA ASP A 453 -21.78 -26.28 5.91
C ASP A 453 -23.24 -26.24 6.39
N ALA A 454 -23.77 -27.39 6.85
CA ALA A 454 -25.18 -27.49 7.25
C ALA A 454 -25.57 -26.52 8.38
N ALA A 455 -24.65 -26.20 9.30
CA ALA A 455 -24.88 -25.24 10.37
C ALA A 455 -24.97 -23.80 9.83
N SER A 456 -24.09 -23.45 8.90
CA SER A 456 -24.07 -22.15 8.23
C SER A 456 -25.29 -21.93 7.35
N VAL A 457 -25.80 -22.99 6.70
CA VAL A 457 -27.08 -22.94 5.96
C VAL A 457 -28.25 -22.64 6.89
N LEU A 458 -28.30 -23.23 8.09
CA LEU A 458 -29.35 -22.91 9.07
C LEU A 458 -29.28 -21.45 9.54
N LYS A 459 -28.08 -20.93 9.83
CA LYS A 459 -27.89 -19.49 10.14
C LYS A 459 -28.38 -18.61 8.98
N HIS A 460 -28.09 -18.98 7.73
CA HIS A 460 -28.57 -18.26 6.56
C HIS A 460 -30.10 -18.31 6.41
N VAL A 461 -30.72 -19.45 6.69
CA VAL A 461 -32.19 -19.60 6.66
C VAL A 461 -32.85 -18.75 7.74
N GLU A 462 -32.33 -18.74 8.98
CA GLU A 462 -32.85 -17.87 10.05
C GLU A 462 -32.67 -16.39 9.72
N PHE A 463 -31.53 -16.02 9.12
CA PHE A 463 -31.34 -14.67 8.57
C PHE A 463 -32.42 -14.31 7.55
N LEU A 464 -32.68 -15.17 6.56
CA LEU A 464 -33.71 -14.93 5.54
C LEU A 464 -35.12 -14.81 6.16
N LYS A 465 -35.44 -15.61 7.18
CA LYS A 465 -36.70 -15.52 7.93
C LYS A 465 -36.82 -14.18 8.66
N ALA A 466 -35.76 -13.68 9.29
CA ALA A 466 -35.75 -12.39 9.96
C ALA A 466 -35.95 -11.23 8.97
N VAL A 467 -35.28 -11.28 7.82
CA VAL A 467 -35.44 -10.30 6.73
C VAL A 467 -36.87 -10.31 6.18
N ALA A 468 -37.47 -11.49 5.97
CA ALA A 468 -38.85 -11.62 5.51
C ALA A 468 -39.88 -11.07 6.51
N ARG A 469 -39.54 -11.04 7.80
CA ARG A 469 -40.37 -10.48 8.89
C ARG A 469 -40.17 -8.98 9.11
N GLY A 470 -39.28 -8.32 8.38
CA GLY A 470 -39.04 -6.87 8.45
C GLY A 470 -38.17 -6.40 9.63
N GLY A 471 -37.44 -7.29 10.31
CA GLY A 471 -36.54 -6.94 11.42
C GLY A 471 -35.13 -6.51 10.95
N GLU A 472 -34.43 -5.68 11.75
CA GLU A 472 -32.99 -5.43 11.56
C GLU A 472 -32.19 -6.69 11.97
N ALA A 473 -31.48 -7.28 11.00
CA ALA A 473 -30.93 -8.64 11.09
C ALA A 473 -29.68 -8.81 11.98
N VAL A 474 -29.25 -7.78 12.71
CA VAL A 474 -27.99 -7.80 13.48
C VAL A 474 -28.14 -8.63 14.77
N GLU A 475 -29.31 -8.61 15.41
CA GLU A 475 -29.57 -9.36 16.65
C GLU A 475 -29.67 -10.88 16.44
N ALA A 476 -30.01 -11.36 15.24
CA ALA A 476 -30.21 -12.78 14.96
C ALA A 476 -28.90 -13.58 14.79
N LEU A 477 -27.77 -12.90 14.54
CA LEU A 477 -26.45 -13.53 14.43
C LEU A 477 -25.75 -13.68 15.80
N GLU A 478 -26.23 -12.99 16.83
CA GLU A 478 -25.68 -12.99 18.19
C GLU A 478 -26.44 -13.91 19.16
N ALA A 479 -27.55 -14.53 18.72
CA ALA A 479 -28.28 -15.49 19.53
C ALA A 479 -27.52 -16.83 19.57
N ASP A 480 -26.82 -17.08 20.68
CA ASP A 480 -26.26 -18.38 21.03
C ASP A 480 -27.36 -19.47 21.10
N GLU A 481 -27.03 -20.62 20.52
CA GLU A 481 -27.76 -21.90 20.39
C GLU A 481 -29.30 -21.88 20.18
N PRO A 482 -29.82 -22.59 19.16
CA PRO A 482 -31.26 -22.79 19.05
C PRO A 482 -31.75 -23.69 20.19
N ASP A 483 -32.61 -23.14 21.04
CA ASP A 483 -33.42 -23.90 22.00
C ASP A 483 -34.10 -25.07 21.27
N ALA A 484 -33.73 -26.30 21.63
CA ALA A 484 -34.12 -27.54 20.95
C ALA A 484 -35.61 -27.91 21.08
N ASN A 485 -36.47 -26.96 21.45
CA ASN A 485 -37.82 -27.26 21.92
C ASN A 485 -38.96 -26.50 21.22
N ASN A 486 -38.72 -25.89 20.05
CA ASN A 486 -39.81 -25.25 19.29
C ASN A 486 -39.86 -25.69 17.82
N THR A 487 -40.19 -26.96 17.60
CA THR A 487 -40.64 -27.51 16.31
C THR A 487 -42.17 -27.58 16.28
N GLU A 488 -42.85 -26.44 16.13
CA GLU A 488 -44.20 -26.42 15.56
C GLU A 488 -44.31 -25.35 14.47
N VAL A 489 -44.05 -25.75 13.22
CA VAL A 489 -44.42 -24.98 12.04
C VAL A 489 -45.90 -25.25 11.75
N ARG A 490 -46.78 -24.34 12.20
CA ARG A 490 -48.18 -24.32 11.78
C ARG A 490 -48.29 -23.72 10.37
N TRP A 491 -48.65 -24.57 9.40
CA TRP A 491 -49.07 -24.15 8.07
C TRP A 491 -50.51 -23.62 8.14
N ALA A 492 -50.70 -22.32 7.93
CA ALA A 492 -52.01 -21.75 7.65
C ALA A 492 -52.14 -21.55 6.14
N LEU A 493 -52.81 -22.49 5.48
CA LEU A 493 -53.52 -22.25 4.22
C LEU A 493 -54.93 -21.81 4.60
N SER A 494 -55.42 -20.73 4.01
CA SER A 494 -56.85 -20.41 3.98
C SER A 494 -57.15 -19.67 2.69
N ASP A 495 -58.27 -20.10 2.10
CA ASP A 495 -58.84 -19.83 0.77
C ASP A 495 -58.95 -18.37 0.33
#